data_AF-A0A441XKK1-F1
#
_entry.id   AF-A0A441XKK1-F1
#
_cell.length_a   1.000
_cell.length_b   1.000
_cell.length_c   1.000
_cell.angle_alpha   90.00
_cell.angle_beta   90.00
_cell.angle_gamma   90.00
#
_symmetry.space_group_name_H-M   'P 1'
#
loop_
_entity.id
_entity.type
_entity.pdbx_description
1 polymer ?
#
loop_
_entity_poly.entity_id
_entity_poly.type
_entity_poly.pdbx_seq_one_letter_code
_entity_poly.pdbx_strand_id
1 'polypeptide(L)'
;MKALGTKDENEAKRRLWPVVEAWNCQFDDLRSRRMLTPDDKADATWQHYTGTLERYEQARQSMPNAADVEAATERAVERVQREGIDVRDPLAALDASLDVMVLKQGRALDTQARRAKLDAMRKHLAEGEAALINHEVDDYIDRNKLLIDPLSPDRGDLARKMMRAEIEGLERTIERDQGDY
;
A
#
# COMPACT_ATOMS: atom_id res chain seq x y z
N MET A 1 -26.06 27.72 -0.19
CA MET A 1 -26.43 28.21 1.16
C MET A 1 -27.07 27.04 1.90
N LYS A 2 -26.45 26.53 2.99
CA LYS A 2 -26.98 25.39 3.75
C LYS A 2 -28.06 25.93 4.71
N ALA A 3 -29.32 25.56 4.52
CA ALA A 3 -30.40 25.98 5.42
C ALA A 3 -30.32 25.19 6.73
N LEU A 4 -30.38 25.87 7.88
CA LEU A 4 -30.28 25.25 9.22
C LEU A 4 -31.55 24.50 9.66
N GLY A 5 -32.59 24.52 8.83
CA GLY A 5 -33.81 23.72 8.99
C GLY A 5 -34.65 24.09 10.22
N THR A 6 -34.52 25.31 10.76
CA THR A 6 -35.27 25.78 11.92
C THR A 6 -35.61 27.27 11.79
N LYS A 7 -36.74 27.68 12.39
CA LYS A 7 -37.18 29.07 12.51
C LYS A 7 -36.91 29.65 13.92
N ASP A 8 -36.48 28.82 14.87
CA ASP A 8 -36.11 29.21 16.23
C ASP A 8 -34.67 29.76 16.24
N GLU A 9 -34.50 30.98 16.74
CA GLU A 9 -33.22 31.69 16.79
C GLU A 9 -32.16 31.00 17.66
N ASN A 10 -32.55 30.44 18.81
CA ASN A 10 -31.59 29.79 19.72
C ASN A 10 -31.10 28.47 19.13
N GLU A 11 -32.02 27.70 18.54
CA GLU A 11 -31.67 26.47 17.83
C GLU A 11 -30.89 26.73 16.54
N ALA A 12 -31.18 27.84 15.84
CA ALA A 12 -30.40 28.27 14.69
C ALA A 12 -28.96 28.63 15.08
N LYS A 13 -28.76 29.39 16.17
CA LYS A 13 -27.42 29.72 16.69
C LYS A 13 -26.63 28.47 17.07
N ARG A 14 -27.27 27.49 17.73
CA ARG A 14 -26.64 26.20 18.07
C ARG A 14 -26.19 25.42 16.84
N ARG A 15 -27.02 25.37 15.80
CA ARG A 15 -26.71 24.66 14.53
C ARG A 15 -25.75 25.41 13.62
N LEU A 16 -25.66 26.74 13.75
CA LEU A 16 -24.78 27.59 12.97
C LEU A 16 -23.31 27.34 13.31
N TRP A 17 -22.98 27.20 14.60
CA TRP A 17 -21.59 27.07 15.05
C TRP A 17 -20.83 25.90 14.39
N PRO A 18 -21.35 24.66 14.34
CA PRO A 18 -20.69 23.57 13.62
C PRO A 18 -20.52 23.83 12.11
N VAL A 19 -21.43 24.57 11.48
CA VAL A 19 -21.32 24.92 10.06
C VAL A 19 -20.23 25.95 9.84
N VAL A 20 -20.14 26.97 10.70
CA VAL A 20 -19.09 27.99 10.66
C VAL A 20 -17.72 27.37 10.95
N GLU A 21 -17.64 26.48 11.93
CA GLU A 21 -16.40 25.76 12.26
C GLU A 21 -15.94 24.88 11.09
N ALA A 22 -16.85 24.10 10.49
CA ALA A 22 -16.54 23.31 9.30
C ALA A 22 -16.04 24.17 8.13
N TRP A 23 -16.62 25.36 7.94
CA TRP A 23 -16.14 26.31 6.93
C TRP A 23 -14.77 26.87 7.28
N ASN A 24 -14.52 27.26 8.52
CA ASN A 24 -13.19 27.71 8.95
C ASN A 24 -12.14 26.64 8.69
N CYS A 25 -12.40 25.38 9.05
CA CYS A 25 -11.50 24.28 8.74
C CYS A 25 -11.24 24.11 7.23
N GLN A 26 -12.28 24.24 6.39
CA GLN A 26 -12.13 24.18 4.93
C GLN A 26 -11.29 25.35 4.39
N PHE A 27 -11.51 26.56 4.89
CA PHE A 27 -10.73 27.72 4.47
C PHE A 27 -9.28 27.63 4.94
N ASP A 28 -9.05 27.16 6.16
CA ASP A 28 -7.69 26.98 6.70
C ASP A 28 -6.94 25.89 5.95
N ASP A 29 -7.62 24.81 5.56
CA ASP A 29 -7.06 23.82 4.65
C ASP A 29 -6.65 24.48 3.33
N LEU A 30 -7.56 25.16 2.63
CA LEU A 30 -7.28 25.84 1.36
C LEU A 30 -6.12 26.86 1.45
N ARG A 31 -6.04 27.63 2.53
CA ARG A 31 -4.95 28.59 2.77
C ARG A 31 -3.60 27.93 3.01
N SER A 32 -3.61 26.73 3.59
CA SER A 32 -2.38 25.97 3.86
C SER A 32 -1.84 25.24 2.64
N ARG A 33 -2.60 25.16 1.54
CA ARG A 33 -2.15 24.48 0.33
C ARG A 33 -1.19 25.33 -0.49
N ARG A 34 -0.23 24.69 -1.15
CA ARG A 34 0.81 25.35 -1.96
C ARG A 34 1.01 24.67 -3.32
N MET A 35 1.58 25.38 -4.28
CA MET A 35 1.89 24.80 -5.60
C MET A 35 2.92 23.69 -5.49
N LEU A 36 2.80 22.68 -6.36
CA LEU A 36 3.83 21.65 -6.54
C LEU A 36 5.14 22.31 -7.03
N THR A 37 6.25 21.92 -6.40
CA THR A 37 7.60 22.38 -6.75
C THR A 37 8.45 21.22 -7.29
N PRO A 38 9.61 21.51 -7.92
CA PRO A 38 10.56 20.47 -8.30
C PRO A 38 11.07 19.65 -7.09
N ASP A 39 11.23 20.29 -5.93
CA ASP A 39 11.69 19.63 -4.71
C ASP A 39 10.68 18.62 -4.19
N ASP A 40 9.38 18.92 -4.30
CA ASP A 40 8.31 17.96 -3.97
C ASP A 40 8.36 16.73 -4.89
N LYS A 41 8.66 16.93 -6.18
CA LYS A 41 8.80 15.79 -7.10
C LYS A 41 10.00 14.91 -6.72
N ALA A 42 11.11 15.52 -6.29
CA ALA A 42 12.28 14.79 -5.83
C ALA A 42 12.00 14.05 -4.51
N ASP A 43 11.35 14.72 -3.56
CA ASP A 43 10.94 14.15 -2.28
C ASP A 43 9.96 12.98 -2.48
N ALA A 44 8.89 13.14 -3.26
CA ALA A 44 7.95 12.07 -3.58
C ALA A 44 8.64 10.85 -4.19
N THR A 45 9.57 11.08 -5.12
CA THR A 45 10.34 10.01 -5.77
C THR A 45 11.20 9.27 -4.73
N TRP A 46 11.89 10.01 -3.87
CA TRP A 46 12.74 9.44 -2.83
C TRP A 46 11.95 8.67 -1.77
N GLN A 47 10.85 9.25 -1.27
CA GLN A 47 9.95 8.61 -0.31
C GLN A 47 9.33 7.33 -0.89
N HIS A 48 8.95 7.34 -2.16
CA HIS A 48 8.35 6.16 -2.78
C HIS A 48 9.36 5.02 -2.98
N TYR A 49 10.58 5.35 -3.41
CA TYR A 49 11.69 4.40 -3.51
C TYR A 49 12.04 3.80 -2.14
N THR A 50 12.31 4.65 -1.15
CA THR A 50 12.67 4.21 0.21
C THR A 50 11.54 3.41 0.87
N GLY A 51 10.30 3.89 0.78
CA GLY A 51 9.13 3.16 1.29
C GLY A 51 8.91 1.80 0.62
N THR A 52 9.29 1.64 -0.65
CA THR A 52 9.26 0.33 -1.33
C THR A 52 10.26 -0.64 -0.70
N LEU A 53 11.48 -0.18 -0.43
CA LEU A 53 12.51 -0.97 0.24
C LEU A 53 12.16 -1.28 1.70
N GLU A 54 11.60 -0.33 2.43
CA GLU A 54 11.17 -0.52 3.82
C GLU A 54 10.04 -1.54 3.93
N ARG A 55 9.02 -1.47 3.07
CA ARG A 55 7.95 -2.47 3.02
C ARG A 55 8.50 -3.86 2.73
N TYR A 56 9.47 -3.97 1.82
CA TYR A 56 10.15 -5.23 1.55
C TYR A 56 10.91 -5.74 2.77
N GLU A 57 11.67 -4.89 3.46
CA GLU A 57 12.42 -5.28 4.65
C GLU A 57 11.50 -5.72 5.78
N GLN A 58 10.42 -4.98 6.03
CA GLN A 58 9.38 -5.35 7.00
C GLN A 58 8.73 -6.70 6.65
N ALA A 59 8.35 -6.89 5.37
CA ALA A 59 7.81 -8.16 4.90
C ALA A 59 8.81 -9.29 5.15
N ARG A 60 10.07 -9.11 4.76
CA ARG A 60 11.15 -10.09 4.93
C ARG A 60 11.39 -10.47 6.39
N GLN A 61 11.31 -9.52 7.32
CA GLN A 61 11.42 -9.76 8.76
C GLN A 61 10.23 -10.54 9.31
N SER A 62 9.03 -10.31 8.78
CA SER A 62 7.82 -11.05 9.15
C SER A 62 7.69 -12.43 8.50
N MET A 63 8.54 -12.74 7.51
CA MET A 63 8.44 -14.00 6.75
C MET A 63 8.84 -15.20 7.62
N PRO A 64 8.06 -16.30 7.56
CA PRO A 64 8.40 -17.54 8.22
C PRO A 64 9.82 -18.01 7.90
N ASN A 65 10.50 -18.52 8.92
CA ASN A 65 11.79 -19.17 8.80
C ASN A 65 11.64 -20.70 8.91
N ALA A 66 12.75 -21.43 8.80
CA ALA A 66 12.74 -22.89 8.86
C ALA A 66 12.21 -23.44 10.19
N ALA A 67 12.48 -22.76 11.31
CA ALA A 67 11.97 -23.17 12.63
C ALA A 67 10.45 -22.98 12.74
N ASP A 68 9.90 -21.92 12.13
CA ASP A 68 8.44 -21.71 12.09
C ASP A 68 7.73 -22.82 11.30
N VAL A 69 8.32 -23.23 10.18
CA VAL A 69 7.81 -24.33 9.34
C VAL A 69 7.88 -25.66 10.10
N GLU A 70 8.98 -25.93 10.80
CA GLU A 70 9.13 -27.14 11.61
C GLU A 70 8.09 -27.19 12.72
N ALA A 71 7.97 -26.11 13.50
CA ALA A 71 6.99 -26.02 14.58
C ALA A 71 5.54 -26.15 14.08
N ALA A 72 5.23 -25.62 12.90
CA ALA A 72 3.92 -25.83 12.27
C ALA A 72 3.71 -27.28 11.80
N THR A 73 4.78 -27.93 11.33
CA THR A 73 4.74 -29.34 10.92
C THR A 73 4.48 -30.25 12.13
N GLU A 74 5.15 -30.00 13.25
CA GLU A 74 4.90 -30.71 14.52
C GLU A 74 3.44 -30.55 14.96
N ARG A 75 2.91 -29.32 14.97
CA ARG A 75 1.50 -29.05 15.32
C ARG A 75 0.52 -29.76 14.39
N ALA A 76 0.81 -29.80 13.09
CA ALA A 76 -0.02 -30.51 12.12
C ALA A 76 -0.06 -32.02 12.40
N VAL A 77 1.09 -32.63 12.73
CA VAL A 77 1.18 -34.04 13.11
C VAL A 77 0.42 -34.33 14.41
N GLU A 78 0.59 -33.49 15.43
CA GLU A 78 -0.13 -33.61 16.70
C GLU A 78 -1.65 -33.51 16.51
N ARG A 79 -2.10 -32.58 15.65
CA ARG A 79 -3.51 -32.41 15.31
C ARG A 79 -4.09 -33.67 14.68
N VAL A 80 -3.41 -34.24 13.68
CA VAL A 80 -3.82 -35.50 13.02
C VAL A 80 -3.98 -36.62 14.04
N GLN A 81 -3.02 -36.76 14.97
CA GLN A 81 -3.06 -37.79 16.01
C GLN A 81 -4.19 -37.57 17.01
N ARG A 82 -4.38 -36.33 17.49
CA ARG A 82 -5.37 -35.99 18.51
C ARG A 82 -6.81 -36.08 18.00
N GLU A 83 -7.04 -35.62 16.76
CA GLU A 83 -8.37 -35.54 16.16
C GLU A 83 -8.71 -36.79 15.34
N GLY A 84 -7.75 -37.72 15.16
CA GLY A 84 -7.96 -38.97 14.42
C GLY A 84 -8.23 -38.73 12.93
N ILE A 85 -7.58 -37.72 12.34
CA ILE A 85 -7.81 -37.30 10.96
C ILE A 85 -7.40 -38.42 10.00
N ASP A 86 -8.32 -38.85 9.12
CA ASP A 86 -8.01 -39.82 8.08
C ASP A 86 -7.25 -39.15 6.93
N VAL A 87 -5.92 -39.26 6.97
CA VAL A 87 -5.03 -38.71 5.93
C VAL A 87 -5.17 -39.39 4.56
N ARG A 88 -5.99 -40.46 4.44
CA ARG A 88 -6.34 -41.05 3.14
C ARG A 88 -7.45 -40.26 2.45
N ASP A 89 -8.24 -39.48 3.18
CA ASP A 89 -9.14 -38.49 2.61
C ASP A 89 -8.31 -37.28 2.13
N PRO A 90 -8.28 -36.99 0.82
CA PRO A 90 -7.51 -35.87 0.28
C PRO A 90 -7.87 -34.51 0.87
N LEU A 91 -9.15 -34.28 1.23
CA LEU A 91 -9.58 -33.00 1.81
C LEU A 91 -9.14 -32.87 3.26
N ALA A 92 -9.21 -33.96 4.03
CA ALA A 92 -8.73 -33.99 5.41
C ALA A 92 -7.21 -33.83 5.48
N ALA A 93 -6.46 -34.45 4.55
CA ALA A 93 -5.02 -34.28 4.43
C ALA A 93 -4.62 -32.84 4.05
N LEU A 94 -5.37 -32.21 3.13
CA LEU A 94 -5.17 -30.82 2.76
C LEU A 94 -5.41 -29.88 3.95
N ASP A 95 -6.55 -30.03 4.64
CA ASP A 95 -6.90 -29.18 5.80
C ASP A 95 -5.87 -29.29 6.93
N ALA A 96 -5.37 -30.50 7.21
CA ALA A 96 -4.36 -30.73 8.23
C ALA A 96 -2.98 -30.14 7.88
N SER A 97 -2.66 -30.01 6.58
CA SER A 97 -1.35 -29.54 6.10
C SER A 97 -1.32 -28.09 5.63
N LEU A 98 -2.47 -27.41 5.58
CA LEU A 98 -2.63 -26.09 4.98
C LEU A 98 -1.68 -25.05 5.60
N ASP A 99 -1.59 -24.98 6.93
CA ASP A 99 -0.71 -24.04 7.63
C ASP A 99 0.76 -24.24 7.23
N VAL A 100 1.22 -25.50 7.15
CA VAL A 100 2.59 -25.84 6.75
C VAL A 100 2.83 -25.43 5.30
N MET A 101 1.86 -25.67 4.41
CA MET A 101 1.95 -25.29 3.00
C MET A 101 2.04 -23.77 2.83
N VAL A 102 1.23 -23.00 3.56
CA VAL A 102 1.25 -21.54 3.55
C VAL A 102 2.62 -21.00 3.97
N LEU A 103 3.17 -21.51 5.09
CA LEU A 103 4.48 -21.06 5.58
C LEU A 103 5.61 -21.40 4.61
N LYS A 104 5.58 -22.58 3.97
CA LYS A 104 6.58 -22.99 2.97
C LYS A 104 6.53 -22.15 1.70
N GLN A 105 5.33 -21.73 1.27
CA GLN A 105 5.14 -21.01 0.01
C GLN A 105 5.26 -19.49 0.14
N GLY A 106 5.16 -18.92 1.34
CA GLY A 106 5.11 -17.48 1.56
C GLY A 106 6.22 -16.69 0.83
N ARG A 107 7.48 -17.14 0.93
CA ARG A 107 8.63 -16.47 0.28
C ARG A 107 8.59 -16.55 -1.25
N ALA A 108 8.13 -17.68 -1.80
CA ALA A 108 8.02 -17.87 -3.24
C ALA A 108 6.91 -17.00 -3.81
N LEU A 109 5.76 -16.94 -3.13
CA LEU A 109 4.62 -16.11 -3.49
C LEU A 109 4.96 -14.62 -3.44
N ASP A 110 5.67 -14.16 -2.41
CA ASP A 110 6.14 -12.77 -2.32
C ASP A 110 7.05 -12.39 -3.50
N THR A 111 8.06 -13.22 -3.77
CA THR A 111 8.97 -13.02 -4.91
C THR A 111 8.20 -12.97 -6.23
N GLN A 112 7.24 -13.87 -6.41
CA GLN A 112 6.39 -13.92 -7.61
C GLN A 112 5.53 -12.66 -7.72
N ALA A 113 4.91 -12.21 -6.62
CA ALA A 113 4.08 -11.00 -6.60
C ALA A 113 4.89 -9.76 -6.95
N ARG A 114 6.11 -9.62 -6.41
CA ARG A 114 7.03 -8.50 -6.75
C ARG A 114 7.43 -8.51 -8.22
N ARG A 115 7.76 -9.68 -8.80
CA ARG A 115 8.04 -9.81 -10.24
C ARG A 115 6.85 -9.43 -11.11
N ALA A 116 5.66 -9.93 -10.78
CA ALA A 116 4.44 -9.59 -11.49
C ALA A 116 4.14 -8.09 -11.43
N LYS A 117 4.34 -7.46 -10.26
CA LYS A 117 4.19 -6.00 -10.09
C LYS A 117 5.22 -5.25 -10.93
N LEU A 118 6.48 -5.67 -10.94
CA LEU A 118 7.55 -5.05 -11.74
C LEU A 118 7.23 -5.10 -13.24
N ASP A 119 6.80 -6.25 -13.75
CA ASP A 119 6.44 -6.42 -15.16
C ASP A 119 5.24 -5.55 -15.54
N ALA A 120 4.20 -5.51 -14.69
CA ALA A 120 3.05 -4.65 -14.91
C ALA A 120 3.43 -3.16 -14.90
N MET A 121 4.25 -2.72 -13.94
CA MET A 121 4.73 -1.34 -13.85
C MET A 121 5.52 -0.92 -15.09
N ARG A 122 6.45 -1.78 -15.56
CA ARG A 122 7.23 -1.52 -16.77
C ARG A 122 6.34 -1.41 -18.01
N LYS A 123 5.31 -2.26 -18.12
CA LYS A 123 4.33 -2.20 -19.20
C LYS A 123 3.57 -0.86 -19.21
N HIS A 124 2.98 -0.47 -18.07
CA HIS A 124 2.25 0.80 -17.99
C HIS A 124 3.16 2.00 -18.27
N LEU A 125 4.40 1.98 -17.78
CA LEU A 125 5.37 3.04 -18.07
C LEU A 125 5.67 3.16 -19.57
N ALA A 126 5.80 2.04 -20.28
CA ALA A 126 6.03 2.00 -21.72
C ALA A 126 4.83 2.52 -22.52
N GLU A 127 3.62 2.25 -22.04
CA GLU A 127 2.35 2.73 -22.62
C GLU A 127 2.05 4.20 -22.25
N GLY A 128 2.84 4.79 -21.36
CA GLY A 128 2.64 6.15 -20.86
C GLY A 128 1.49 6.27 -19.85
N GLU A 129 1.04 5.15 -19.31
CA GLU A 129 -0.04 5.05 -18.33
C GLU A 129 0.49 5.11 -16.89
N ALA A 130 -0.26 5.78 -16.01
CA ALA A 130 0.09 5.92 -14.60
C ALA A 130 -0.93 5.25 -13.66
N ALA A 131 -1.79 4.36 -14.19
CA ALA A 131 -2.93 3.81 -13.45
C ALA A 131 -2.52 3.12 -12.13
N LEU A 132 -1.39 2.40 -12.12
CA LEU A 132 -0.92 1.67 -10.95
C LEU A 132 -0.39 2.56 -9.81
N ILE A 133 0.01 3.80 -10.10
CA ILE A 133 0.61 4.72 -9.12
C ILE A 133 -0.29 5.91 -8.75
N ASN A 134 -1.45 6.04 -9.41
CA ASN A 134 -2.29 7.23 -9.25
C ASN A 134 -2.74 7.43 -7.80
N HIS A 135 -3.06 6.35 -7.09
CA HIS A 135 -3.52 6.45 -5.71
C HIS A 135 -2.42 6.90 -4.75
N GLU A 136 -1.17 6.50 -4.95
CA GLU A 136 -0.03 6.98 -4.16
C GLU A 136 0.33 8.42 -4.51
N VAL A 137 0.17 8.82 -5.78
CA VAL A 137 0.34 10.22 -6.21
C VAL A 137 -0.70 11.11 -5.52
N ASP A 138 -1.97 10.69 -5.52
CA ASP A 138 -3.05 11.44 -4.88
C ASP A 138 -2.85 11.53 -3.36
N ASP A 139 -2.46 10.42 -2.72
CA ASP A 139 -2.13 10.38 -1.29
C ASP A 139 -0.93 11.29 -0.95
N TYR A 140 0.11 11.34 -1.79
CA TYR A 140 1.24 12.28 -1.59
C TYR A 140 0.79 13.74 -1.73
N ILE A 141 -0.02 14.06 -2.74
CA ILE A 141 -0.57 15.40 -2.97
C ILE A 141 -1.40 15.84 -1.76
N ASP A 142 -2.27 14.97 -1.26
CA ASP A 142 -3.16 15.27 -0.15
C ASP A 142 -2.39 15.46 1.16
N ARG A 143 -1.45 14.56 1.48
CA ARG A 143 -0.61 14.64 2.69
C ARG A 143 0.23 15.92 2.73
N ASN A 144 0.76 16.34 1.58
CA ASN A 144 1.60 17.53 1.46
C ASN A 144 0.83 18.81 1.13
N LYS A 145 -0.50 18.72 1.04
CA LYS A 145 -1.40 19.84 0.73
C LYS A 145 -1.00 20.57 -0.55
N LEU A 146 -0.74 19.81 -1.60
CA LEU A 146 -0.28 20.35 -2.87
C LEU A 146 -1.46 20.73 -3.76
N LEU A 147 -1.37 21.89 -4.38
CA LEU A 147 -2.29 22.37 -5.40
C LEU A 147 -1.73 22.01 -6.77
N ILE A 148 -2.42 21.09 -7.44
CA ILE A 148 -2.11 20.67 -8.78
C ILE A 148 -3.39 20.34 -9.52
N ASP A 149 -3.47 20.73 -10.79
CA ASP A 149 -4.57 20.33 -11.65
C ASP A 149 -4.42 18.83 -11.99
N PRO A 150 -5.44 17.99 -11.76
CA PRO A 150 -5.42 16.57 -12.11
C PRO A 150 -5.05 16.27 -13.57
N LEU A 151 -5.35 17.20 -14.48
CA LEU A 151 -5.03 17.07 -15.91
C LEU A 151 -3.72 17.74 -16.30
N SER A 152 -2.99 18.31 -15.33
CA SER A 152 -1.71 18.97 -15.62
C SER A 152 -0.63 17.98 -16.07
N PRO A 153 0.26 18.38 -16.99
CA PRO A 153 1.46 17.64 -17.33
C PRO A 153 2.36 17.38 -16.11
N ASP A 154 2.34 18.27 -15.12
CA ASP A 154 3.12 18.15 -13.89
C ASP A 154 2.68 16.98 -13.01
N ARG A 155 1.38 16.67 -12.93
CA ARG A 155 0.90 15.48 -12.21
C ARG A 155 1.36 14.22 -12.92
N GLY A 156 1.28 14.20 -14.26
CA GLY A 156 1.78 13.10 -15.07
C GLY A 156 3.30 12.89 -14.92
N ASP A 157 4.07 13.98 -14.82
CA ASP A 157 5.51 13.93 -14.55
C ASP A 157 5.84 13.36 -13.17
N LEU A 158 5.14 13.83 -12.13
CA LEU A 158 5.24 13.28 -10.78
C LEU A 158 4.96 11.77 -10.77
N ALA A 159 3.84 11.35 -11.38
CA ALA A 159 3.45 9.95 -11.45
C ALA A 159 4.50 9.08 -12.15
N ARG A 160 5.04 9.53 -13.30
CA ARG A 160 6.12 8.81 -14.00
C ARG A 160 7.39 8.69 -13.16
N LYS A 161 7.76 9.73 -12.42
CA LYS A 161 8.94 9.70 -11.53
C LYS A 161 8.76 8.71 -10.38
N MET A 162 7.61 8.73 -9.71
CA MET A 162 7.27 7.77 -8.66
C MET A 162 7.23 6.33 -9.19
N MET A 163 6.63 6.10 -10.37
CA MET A 163 6.62 4.78 -11.00
C MET A 163 8.02 4.25 -11.31
N ARG A 164 8.93 5.10 -11.82
CA ARG A 164 10.34 4.73 -12.03
C ARG A 164 11.06 4.43 -10.70
N ALA A 165 10.79 5.20 -9.65
CA ALA A 165 11.32 4.93 -8.32
C ALA A 165 10.85 3.57 -7.79
N GLU A 166 9.59 3.19 -8.01
CA GLU A 166 9.10 1.88 -7.61
C GLU A 166 9.72 0.74 -8.41
N ILE A 167 9.88 0.91 -9.73
CA ILE A 167 10.55 -0.06 -10.59
C ILE A 167 11.97 -0.33 -10.09
N GLU A 168 12.76 0.73 -9.84
CA GLU A 168 14.12 0.60 -9.28
C GLU A 168 14.07 -0.09 -7.91
N GLY A 169 13.16 0.32 -7.03
CA GLY A 169 13.00 -0.30 -5.71
C GLY A 169 12.73 -1.80 -5.81
N LEU A 170 11.79 -2.21 -6.66
CA LEU A 170 11.45 -3.62 -6.90
C LEU A 170 12.62 -4.41 -7.49
N GLU A 171 13.36 -3.85 -8.45
CA GLU A 171 14.56 -4.47 -9.01
C GLU A 171 15.59 -4.74 -7.92
N ARG A 172 15.87 -3.76 -7.06
CA ARG A 172 16.78 -3.92 -5.91
C ARG A 172 16.33 -5.00 -4.95
N THR A 173 15.03 -5.17 -4.70
CA THR A 173 14.55 -6.27 -3.85
C THR A 173 14.85 -7.64 -4.46
N ILE A 174 14.76 -7.76 -5.79
CA ILE A 174 15.00 -9.02 -6.51
C ILE A 174 16.49 -9.34 -6.59
N GLU A 175 17.34 -8.33 -6.75
CA GLU A 175 18.80 -8.44 -6.67
C GLU A 175 19.25 -8.93 -5.28
N ARG A 176 18.71 -8.33 -4.21
CA ARG A 176 18.99 -8.73 -2.84
C ARG A 176 18.61 -10.17 -2.52
N ASP A 177 17.51 -10.66 -3.09
CA ASP A 177 17.11 -12.06 -2.95
C ASP A 177 18.11 -13.03 -3.62
N GLN A 178 18.84 -12.56 -4.63
CA GLN A 178 19.92 -13.29 -5.31
C GLN A 178 21.28 -13.11 -4.60
N GLY A 179 21.34 -12.28 -3.56
CA GLY A 179 22.57 -11.97 -2.83
C GLY A 179 23.45 -10.90 -3.50
N ASP A 180 22.91 -10.14 -4.45
CA ASP A 180 23.57 -9.00 -5.08
C ASP A 180 23.23 -7.70 -4.31
N TYR A 181 24.25 -6.93 -3.92
CA TYR A 181 24.14 -5.78 -3.00
C TYR A 181 24.80 -4.52 -3.55
#